data_AF-A0A8C4Z0R7-F1
#
_entry.id   AF-A0A8C4Z0R7-F1
#
_cell.length_a   1.000
_cell.length_b   1.000
_cell.length_c   1.000
_cell.angle_alpha   90.00
_cell.angle_beta   90.00
_cell.angle_gamma   90.00
#
_symmetry.space_group_name_H-M   'P 1'
#
loop_
_entity.id
_entity.type
_entity.pdbx_description
1 polymer ?
#
loop_
_entity_poly.entity_id
_entity_poly.type
_entity_poly.pdbx_seq_one_letter_code
_entity_poly.pdbx_strand_id
1 'polypeptide(L)'
;EKMDFQSLFNDRAFELSDFQDFTFLPGHQKWSERVRKRLYYGLDPEVSLDDLSCPVTDIAVEFLQKSAPSPIRKLHKKYASHVAREACISPCAMMLALIYIERLRHRNPEYLQNISSSDLFLISMMVASKYLYDEGEDEEVFNDEWGAAGKLDVQTVNALEMDFLNAMEWSLFTEPGDLFDILSQLETSIAEQQGMRRGWFTYTDLCVLLEQAAWRHALTTVYQHFAKVGLRPPTPDLSLPLPPGGGMGPRPPQRGVM
;
A
#
# COMPACT_ATOMS: atom_id res chain seq x y z
N GLU A 1 14.54 0.57 -7.23
CA GLU A 1 15.12 -0.78 -7.11
C GLU A 1 14.04 -1.73 -6.60
N LYS A 2 13.85 -2.90 -7.22
CA LYS A 2 13.15 -3.99 -6.55
C LYS A 2 14.06 -4.40 -5.38
N MET A 3 13.53 -4.36 -4.17
CA MET A 3 14.24 -4.78 -2.96
C MET A 3 14.66 -6.25 -3.15
N ASP A 4 15.97 -6.50 -3.18
CA ASP A 4 16.51 -7.85 -3.37
C ASP A 4 16.38 -8.62 -2.05
N PHE A 5 15.46 -9.59 -2.04
CA PHE A 5 15.17 -10.46 -0.90
C PHE A 5 16.42 -11.18 -0.39
N GLN A 6 17.30 -11.61 -1.30
CA GLN A 6 18.56 -12.22 -0.89
C GLN A 6 19.42 -11.18 -0.17
N SER A 7 19.59 -9.95 -0.67
CA SER A 7 20.42 -8.96 0.03
C SER A 7 19.99 -8.61 1.47
N LEU A 8 18.73 -8.84 1.86
CA LEU A 8 18.23 -8.60 3.22
C LEU A 8 18.44 -9.78 4.18
N PHE A 9 18.55 -11.01 3.65
CA PHE A 9 18.61 -12.27 4.42
C PHE A 9 19.73 -13.23 3.94
N ASN A 10 20.67 -12.77 3.10
CA ASN A 10 21.73 -13.59 2.53
C ASN A 10 22.92 -13.60 3.48
N ASP A 11 22.77 -14.49 4.43
CA ASP A 11 23.69 -14.77 5.52
C ASP A 11 24.72 -15.82 5.12
N ARG A 12 25.69 -15.40 4.31
CA ARG A 12 27.00 -16.05 4.32
C ARG A 12 27.92 -15.53 5.43
N ALA A 13 27.36 -14.82 6.41
CA ALA A 13 28.08 -14.26 7.54
C ALA A 13 27.45 -14.58 8.92
N PHE A 14 26.47 -15.49 9.02
CA PHE A 14 26.03 -15.97 10.34
C PHE A 14 26.92 -17.13 10.80
N GLU A 15 28.04 -16.77 11.45
CA GLU A 15 28.58 -17.66 12.48
C GLU A 15 27.54 -17.74 13.59
N LEU A 16 27.10 -18.96 13.89
CA LEU A 16 25.99 -19.31 14.78
C LEU A 16 26.24 -18.97 16.27
N SER A 17 27.22 -18.11 16.57
CA SER A 17 27.68 -17.76 17.93
C SER A 17 27.00 -16.54 18.54
N ASP A 18 26.34 -15.69 17.74
CA ASP A 18 25.84 -14.39 18.20
C ASP A 18 24.32 -14.35 18.42
N PHE A 19 23.76 -15.40 19.04
CA PHE A 19 22.32 -15.48 19.37
C PHE A 19 21.88 -14.53 20.51
N GLN A 20 22.78 -13.72 21.08
CA GLN A 20 22.46 -12.79 22.19
C GLN A 20 22.15 -11.35 21.74
N ASP A 21 22.37 -10.99 20.46
CA ASP A 21 22.15 -9.63 19.94
C ASP A 21 21.03 -9.57 18.87
N PHE A 22 19.85 -10.11 19.17
CA PHE A 22 18.67 -10.04 18.28
C PHE A 22 18.15 -8.61 18.04
N THR A 23 18.58 -7.62 18.81
CA THR A 23 18.08 -6.24 18.76
C THR A 23 18.62 -5.41 17.58
N PHE A 24 19.59 -5.90 16.80
CA PHE A 24 20.33 -5.05 15.85
C PHE A 24 20.58 -5.64 14.46
N LEU A 25 19.62 -6.36 13.89
CA LEU A 25 19.70 -6.73 12.47
C LEU A 25 19.48 -5.48 11.59
N PRO A 26 20.46 -5.02 10.78
CA PRO A 26 20.31 -3.83 9.95
C PRO A 26 19.17 -3.92 8.94
N GLY A 27 18.79 -5.15 8.55
CA GLY A 27 17.62 -5.41 7.71
C GLY A 27 16.31 -5.06 8.40
N HIS A 28 16.16 -5.42 9.68
CA HIS A 28 14.96 -5.13 10.46
C HIS A 28 14.75 -3.62 10.63
N GLN A 29 15.81 -2.86 10.94
CA GLN A 29 15.72 -1.41 11.06
C GLN A 29 15.25 -0.74 9.75
N LYS A 30 15.86 -1.13 8.61
CA LYS A 30 15.47 -0.63 7.29
C LYS A 30 14.01 -0.96 6.97
N TRP A 31 13.57 -2.17 7.31
CA TRP A 31 12.19 -2.60 7.10
C TRP A 31 11.21 -1.81 7.98
N SER A 32 11.49 -1.68 9.28
CA SER A 32 10.65 -0.95 10.23
C SER A 32 10.54 0.54 9.86
N GLU A 33 11.64 1.16 9.41
CA GLU A 33 11.61 2.52 8.87
C GLU A 33 10.75 2.65 7.61
N ARG A 34 10.85 1.68 6.68
CA ARG A 34 10.03 1.67 5.47
C ARG A 34 8.55 1.60 5.84
N VAL A 35 8.17 0.66 6.69
CA VAL A 35 6.79 0.46 7.15
C VAL A 35 6.28 1.73 7.83
N ARG A 36 7.05 2.30 8.76
CA ARG A 36 6.68 3.54 9.45
C ARG A 36 6.41 4.70 8.48
N LYS A 37 7.34 4.93 7.55
CA LYS A 37 7.28 6.04 6.58
C LYS A 37 6.15 5.85 5.57
N ARG A 38 6.01 4.65 4.98
CA ARG A 38 5.09 4.39 3.87
C ARG A 38 3.66 4.08 4.33
N LEU A 39 3.50 3.53 5.54
CA LEU A 39 2.20 3.24 6.12
C LEU A 39 1.72 4.31 7.12
N TYR A 40 2.37 5.48 7.19
CA TYR A 40 1.89 6.64 7.95
C TYR A 40 1.81 6.44 9.48
N TYR A 41 2.73 5.69 10.07
CA TYR A 41 2.83 5.56 11.54
C TYR A 41 3.54 6.75 12.22
N GLY A 42 4.04 7.69 11.42
CA GLY A 42 4.84 8.81 11.89
C GLY A 42 6.34 8.53 11.78
N LEU A 43 7.14 9.53 12.15
CA LEU A 43 8.61 9.47 12.13
C LEU A 43 9.22 9.27 13.51
N ASP A 44 8.39 9.29 14.55
CA ASP A 44 8.84 9.10 15.92
C ASP A 44 9.18 7.61 16.15
N PRO A 45 10.47 7.28 16.38
CA PRO A 45 10.87 5.89 16.59
C PRO A 45 10.37 5.32 17.93
N GLU A 46 9.96 6.17 18.88
CA GLU A 46 9.40 5.74 20.17
C GLU A 46 7.92 5.32 20.07
N VAL A 47 7.24 5.70 18.98
CA VAL A 47 5.86 5.27 18.73
C VAL A 47 5.88 3.80 18.32
N SER A 48 5.23 2.97 19.14
CA SER A 48 5.06 1.55 18.86
C SER A 48 4.24 1.31 17.59
N LEU A 49 4.50 0.19 16.92
CA LEU A 49 3.75 -0.27 15.76
C LEU A 49 2.48 -1.06 16.15
N ASP A 50 2.16 -1.13 17.45
CA ASP A 50 1.07 -1.94 18.02
C ASP A 50 -0.33 -1.30 17.90
N ASP A 51 -0.48 -0.26 17.08
CA ASP A 51 -1.78 0.27 16.68
C ASP A 51 -1.77 0.64 15.21
N LEU A 52 -2.82 0.27 14.49
CA LEU A 52 -2.89 0.54 13.07
C LEU A 52 -2.98 2.03 12.78
N SER A 53 -2.18 2.49 11.83
CA SER A 53 -2.31 3.85 11.36
C SER A 53 -3.71 4.10 10.76
N CYS A 54 -4.17 5.34 10.85
CA CYS A 54 -5.46 5.75 10.33
C CYS A 54 -5.64 5.42 8.83
N PRO A 55 -4.62 5.64 7.95
CA PRO A 55 -4.69 5.20 6.55
C PRO A 55 -4.73 3.69 6.36
N VAL A 56 -3.95 2.91 7.13
CA VAL A 56 -4.00 1.44 7.06
C VAL A 56 -5.38 0.92 7.43
N THR A 57 -5.96 1.48 8.50
CA THR A 57 -7.33 1.12 8.93
C THR A 57 -8.36 1.44 7.84
N ASP A 58 -8.24 2.60 7.15
CA ASP A 58 -9.16 2.97 6.06
C ASP A 58 -9.11 1.95 4.92
N ILE A 59 -7.90 1.57 4.49
CA ILE A 59 -7.71 0.57 3.44
C ILE A 59 -8.24 -0.81 3.87
N ALA A 60 -7.94 -1.24 5.09
CA ALA A 60 -8.42 -2.51 5.61
C ALA A 60 -9.96 -2.54 5.62
N VAL A 61 -10.61 -1.49 6.13
CA VAL A 61 -12.08 -1.40 6.15
C VAL A 61 -12.67 -1.50 4.75
N GLU A 62 -12.10 -0.77 3.78
CA GLU A 62 -12.56 -0.83 2.40
C GLU A 62 -12.36 -2.21 1.77
N PHE A 63 -11.18 -2.82 2.00
CA PHE A 63 -10.84 -4.14 1.48
C PHE A 63 -11.76 -5.23 2.03
N LEU A 64 -11.99 -5.24 3.34
CA LEU A 64 -12.85 -6.22 4.00
C LEU A 64 -14.33 -6.05 3.63
N GLN A 65 -14.82 -4.82 3.51
CA GLN A 65 -16.19 -4.58 3.03
C GLN A 65 -16.39 -5.04 1.58
N LYS A 66 -15.37 -4.89 0.73
CA LYS A 66 -15.39 -5.40 -0.64
C LYS A 66 -15.32 -6.93 -0.68
N SER A 67 -14.57 -7.53 0.23
CA SER A 67 -14.34 -8.98 0.28
C SER A 67 -15.52 -9.75 0.88
N ALA A 68 -16.17 -9.19 1.90
CA ALA A 68 -17.37 -9.73 2.54
C ALA A 68 -18.56 -8.77 2.34
N PRO A 69 -19.27 -8.84 1.21
CA PRO A 69 -20.36 -7.93 0.87
C PRO A 69 -21.64 -8.18 1.68
N SER A 70 -21.62 -9.12 2.63
CA SER A 70 -22.77 -9.45 3.47
C SER A 70 -23.40 -8.19 4.07
N PRO A 71 -24.74 -8.03 4.00
CA PRO A 71 -25.43 -6.87 4.55
C PRO A 71 -25.39 -6.84 6.09
N ILE A 72 -24.97 -7.95 6.72
CA ILE A 72 -24.97 -8.14 8.17
C ILE A 72 -23.70 -7.49 8.75
N ARG A 73 -23.88 -6.61 9.75
CA ARG A 73 -22.83 -6.01 10.60
C ARG A 73 -21.57 -5.56 9.84
N LYS A 74 -21.73 -4.52 9.00
CA LYS A 74 -20.63 -3.93 8.24
C LYS A 74 -19.49 -3.45 9.15
N LEU A 75 -18.26 -3.72 8.73
CA LEU A 75 -17.07 -3.23 9.40
C LEU A 75 -17.02 -1.71 9.35
N HIS A 76 -17.00 -1.05 10.50
CA HIS A 76 -16.84 0.40 10.60
C HIS A 76 -15.44 0.76 11.06
N LYS A 77 -14.89 1.86 10.54
CA LYS A 77 -13.57 2.38 10.95
C LYS A 77 -13.40 2.48 12.47
N LYS A 78 -14.42 2.99 13.19
CA LYS A 78 -14.37 3.11 14.65
C LYS A 78 -14.20 1.77 15.35
N TYR A 79 -14.83 0.72 14.84
CA TYR A 79 -14.69 -0.63 15.38
C TYR A 79 -13.32 -1.21 15.04
N ALA A 80 -12.88 -1.06 13.78
CA ALA A 80 -11.55 -1.52 13.35
C ALA A 80 -10.42 -0.88 14.16
N SER A 81 -10.43 0.45 14.33
CA SER A 81 -9.44 1.17 15.16
C SER A 81 -9.52 0.78 16.63
N HIS A 82 -10.72 0.50 17.16
CA HIS A 82 -10.86 0.04 18.54
C HIS A 82 -10.22 -1.34 18.73
N VAL A 83 -10.61 -2.32 17.92
CA VAL A 83 -10.04 -3.67 17.99
C VAL A 83 -8.53 -3.65 17.76
N ALA A 84 -8.05 -2.86 16.79
CA ALA A 84 -6.63 -2.73 16.50
C ALA A 84 -5.80 -2.28 17.70
N ARG A 85 -6.30 -1.29 18.43
CA ARG A 85 -5.62 -0.75 19.60
C ARG A 85 -5.76 -1.66 20.83
N GLU A 86 -6.93 -2.24 21.06
CA GLU A 86 -7.14 -3.10 22.23
C GLU A 86 -6.42 -4.45 22.09
N ALA A 87 -6.24 -4.95 20.86
CA ALA A 87 -5.56 -6.21 20.58
C ALA A 87 -4.11 -6.03 20.08
N CYS A 88 -3.53 -4.83 20.26
CA CYS A 88 -2.14 -4.51 19.92
C CYS A 88 -1.72 -4.96 18.50
N ILE A 89 -2.55 -4.67 17.49
CA ILE A 89 -2.38 -5.24 16.15
C ILE A 89 -1.17 -4.62 15.44
N SER A 90 -0.19 -5.46 15.10
CA SER A 90 0.96 -5.08 14.31
C SER A 90 0.67 -4.95 12.80
N PRO A 91 1.49 -4.20 12.02
CA PRO A 91 1.36 -4.12 10.57
C PRO A 91 1.56 -5.48 9.89
N CYS A 92 2.41 -6.35 10.47
CA CYS A 92 2.64 -7.71 9.98
C CYS A 92 1.37 -8.56 10.08
N ALA A 93 0.71 -8.55 11.24
CA ALA A 93 -0.54 -9.26 11.46
C ALA A 93 -1.62 -8.78 10.47
N MET A 94 -1.69 -7.47 10.23
CA MET A 94 -2.61 -6.91 9.24
C MET A 94 -2.33 -7.42 7.83
N MET A 95 -1.08 -7.40 7.39
CA MET A 95 -0.73 -7.90 6.04
C MET A 95 -1.05 -9.39 5.89
N LEU A 96 -0.78 -10.20 6.91
CA LEU A 96 -1.17 -11.62 6.91
C LEU A 96 -2.70 -11.81 6.85
N ALA A 97 -3.46 -11.04 7.63
CA ALA A 97 -4.91 -11.09 7.59
C ALA A 97 -5.46 -10.76 6.18
N LEU A 98 -4.89 -9.75 5.51
CA LEU A 98 -5.25 -9.42 4.12
C LEU A 98 -4.92 -10.57 3.15
N ILE A 99 -3.80 -11.26 3.33
CA ILE A 99 -3.45 -12.46 2.55
C ILE A 99 -4.48 -13.57 2.77
N TYR A 100 -4.86 -13.83 4.02
CA TYR A 100 -5.84 -14.87 4.34
C TYR A 100 -7.19 -14.57 3.71
N ILE A 101 -7.64 -13.32 3.75
CA ILE A 101 -8.90 -12.92 3.12
C ILE A 101 -8.80 -13.04 1.60
N GLU A 102 -7.68 -12.64 0.99
CA GLU A 102 -7.48 -12.82 -0.45
C GLU A 102 -7.50 -14.31 -0.85
N ARG A 103 -6.88 -15.18 -0.05
CA ARG A 103 -6.94 -16.64 -0.25
C ARG A 103 -8.37 -17.16 -0.15
N LEU A 104 -9.15 -16.71 0.84
CA LEU A 104 -10.57 -17.08 0.98
C LEU A 104 -11.40 -16.65 -0.22
N ARG A 105 -11.13 -15.48 -0.81
CA ARG A 105 -11.86 -15.01 -2.00
C ARG A 105 -11.76 -15.97 -3.17
N HIS A 106 -10.62 -16.64 -3.32
CA HIS A 106 -10.40 -17.61 -4.41
C HIS A 106 -10.83 -19.03 -4.04
N ARG A 107 -10.67 -19.44 -2.77
CA ARG A 107 -10.93 -20.82 -2.33
C ARG A 107 -12.35 -21.06 -1.83
N ASN A 108 -12.89 -20.15 -1.03
CA ASN A 108 -14.19 -20.31 -0.39
C ASN A 108 -14.99 -18.98 -0.39
N PRO A 109 -15.49 -18.54 -1.56
CA PRO A 109 -16.29 -17.32 -1.66
C PRO A 109 -17.67 -17.45 -1.00
N GLU A 110 -18.15 -18.67 -0.74
CA GLU A 110 -19.42 -18.91 -0.02
C GLU A 110 -19.29 -18.53 1.46
N TYR A 111 -18.18 -18.88 2.11
CA TYR A 111 -17.90 -18.46 3.48
C TYR A 111 -17.97 -16.93 3.63
N LEU A 112 -17.36 -16.19 2.70
CA LEU A 112 -17.34 -14.72 2.70
C LEU A 112 -18.73 -14.06 2.53
N GLN A 113 -19.70 -14.79 1.99
CA GLN A 113 -21.09 -14.31 1.87
C GLN A 113 -21.85 -14.46 3.19
N ASN A 114 -21.45 -15.41 4.03
CA ASN A 114 -22.15 -15.76 5.26
C ASN A 114 -21.60 -15.00 6.49
N ILE A 115 -20.30 -14.75 6.53
CA ILE A 115 -19.68 -14.00 7.63
C ILE A 115 -19.85 -12.48 7.46
N SER A 116 -20.01 -11.76 8.58
CA SER A 116 -20.01 -10.29 8.56
C SER A 116 -18.58 -9.75 8.35
N SER A 117 -18.45 -8.57 7.74
CA SER A 117 -17.11 -7.96 7.60
C SER A 117 -16.48 -7.57 8.94
N SER A 118 -17.29 -7.33 9.98
CA SER A 118 -16.77 -7.08 11.34
C SER A 118 -16.20 -8.32 12.00
N ASP A 119 -16.89 -9.44 11.89
CA ASP A 119 -16.44 -10.71 12.47
C ASP A 119 -15.28 -11.29 11.66
N LEU A 120 -15.32 -11.14 10.33
CA LEU A 120 -14.19 -11.49 9.45
C LEU A 120 -12.94 -10.69 9.80
N PHE A 121 -13.06 -9.39 10.06
CA PHE A 121 -11.94 -8.56 10.52
C PHE A 121 -11.36 -9.09 11.82
N LEU A 122 -12.21 -9.30 12.83
CA LEU A 122 -11.76 -9.78 14.13
C LEU A 122 -11.02 -11.12 14.01
N ILE A 123 -11.61 -12.09 13.32
CA ILE A 123 -11.08 -13.45 13.29
C ILE A 123 -9.85 -13.60 12.40
N SER A 124 -9.82 -12.92 11.26
CA SER A 124 -8.63 -12.93 10.39
C SER A 124 -7.42 -12.31 11.08
N MET A 125 -7.64 -11.24 11.83
CA MET A 125 -6.60 -10.60 12.63
C MET A 125 -6.14 -11.49 13.78
N MET A 126 -7.06 -12.12 14.51
CA MET A 126 -6.73 -13.03 15.62
C MET A 126 -5.87 -14.20 15.16
N VAL A 127 -6.28 -14.88 14.08
CA VAL A 127 -5.55 -16.02 13.51
C VAL A 127 -4.20 -15.57 12.96
N ALA A 128 -4.10 -14.37 12.39
CA ALA A 128 -2.82 -13.81 11.94
C ALA A 128 -1.87 -13.51 13.11
N SER A 129 -2.36 -12.96 14.21
CA SER A 129 -1.56 -12.71 15.40
C SER A 129 -1.08 -14.02 16.04
N LYS A 130 -1.98 -15.00 16.23
CA LYS A 130 -1.59 -16.34 16.74
C LYS A 130 -0.58 -17.06 15.86
N TYR A 131 -0.57 -16.79 14.56
CA TYR A 131 0.43 -17.36 13.64
C TYR A 131 1.81 -16.69 13.80
N LEU A 132 1.86 -15.44 14.24
CA LEU A 132 3.09 -14.66 14.34
C LEU A 132 3.77 -14.74 15.72
N TYR A 133 2.98 -14.89 16.78
CA TYR A 133 3.47 -14.89 18.15
C TYR A 133 3.54 -16.31 18.69
N ASP A 134 4.69 -16.67 19.27
CA ASP A 134 4.93 -17.98 19.87
C ASP A 134 4.36 -18.05 21.29
N GLU A 135 4.08 -19.27 21.78
CA GLU A 135 3.63 -19.50 23.15
C GLU A 135 4.69 -19.03 24.16
N GLY A 136 4.27 -18.23 25.16
CA GLY A 136 5.14 -17.71 26.21
C GLY A 136 5.82 -16.37 25.92
N GLU A 137 5.56 -15.75 24.76
CA GLU A 137 5.93 -14.34 24.49
C GLU A 137 4.92 -13.38 25.12
N ASP A 138 5.34 -12.14 25.38
CA ASP A 138 4.47 -11.11 26.00
C ASP A 138 3.27 -10.76 25.09
N GLU A 139 3.40 -10.98 23.78
CA GLU A 139 2.36 -10.80 22.77
C GLU A 139 1.51 -12.05 22.49
N GLU A 140 1.61 -13.09 23.33
CA GLU A 140 0.75 -14.27 23.23
C GLU A 140 -0.74 -13.88 23.29
N VAL A 141 -1.56 -14.58 22.51
CA VAL A 141 -2.92 -14.17 22.22
C VAL A 141 -3.96 -15.21 22.64
N PHE A 142 -4.90 -14.78 23.50
CA PHE A 142 -6.02 -15.62 23.94
C PHE A 142 -7.37 -15.22 23.35
N ASN A 143 -8.27 -16.20 23.18
CA ASN A 143 -9.58 -15.97 22.55
C ASN A 143 -10.53 -15.11 23.39
N ASP A 144 -10.36 -15.13 24.72
CA ASP A 144 -11.15 -14.30 25.64
C ASP A 144 -10.76 -12.81 25.56
N GLU A 145 -9.48 -12.51 25.37
CA GLU A 145 -9.00 -11.15 25.10
C GLU A 145 -9.54 -10.60 23.78
N TRP A 146 -9.52 -11.41 22.72
CA TRP A 146 -10.10 -11.03 21.42
C TRP A 146 -11.63 -10.94 21.47
N GLY A 147 -12.28 -11.79 22.28
CA GLY A 147 -13.70 -11.66 22.61
C GLY A 147 -14.00 -10.33 23.29
N ALA A 148 -13.20 -9.94 24.28
CA ALA A 148 -13.34 -8.65 24.96
C ALA A 148 -13.15 -7.46 24.00
N ALA A 149 -12.11 -7.47 23.16
CA ALA A 149 -11.85 -6.44 22.15
C ALA A 149 -12.97 -6.36 21.10
N GLY A 150 -13.47 -7.51 20.63
CA GLY A 150 -14.53 -7.63 19.64
C GLY A 150 -15.96 -7.47 20.18
N LYS A 151 -16.11 -7.40 21.52
CA LYS A 151 -17.40 -7.45 22.24
C LYS A 151 -18.22 -8.69 21.86
N LEU A 152 -17.54 -9.84 21.81
CA LEU A 152 -18.09 -11.16 21.57
C LEU A 152 -17.83 -12.04 22.79
N ASP A 153 -18.71 -13.01 23.02
CA ASP A 153 -18.41 -14.05 23.99
C ASP A 153 -17.36 -15.03 23.44
N VAL A 154 -16.61 -15.65 24.35
CA VAL A 154 -15.51 -16.56 24.00
C VAL A 154 -16.00 -17.75 23.18
N GLN A 155 -17.23 -18.23 23.39
CA GLN A 155 -17.77 -19.38 22.66
C GLN A 155 -18.01 -19.02 21.20
N THR A 156 -18.52 -17.82 20.93
CA THR A 156 -18.67 -17.26 19.58
C THR A 156 -17.31 -17.08 18.91
N VAL A 157 -16.30 -16.55 19.61
CA VAL A 157 -14.95 -16.41 19.06
C VAL A 157 -14.35 -17.78 18.70
N ASN A 158 -14.48 -18.77 19.58
CA ASN A 158 -14.02 -20.13 19.32
C ASN A 158 -14.69 -20.75 18.10
N ALA A 159 -16.01 -20.55 17.94
CA ALA A 159 -16.75 -21.04 16.78
C ALA A 159 -16.28 -20.35 15.49
N LEU A 160 -16.15 -19.02 15.51
CA LEU A 160 -15.64 -18.24 14.37
C LEU A 160 -14.22 -18.65 13.98
N GLU A 161 -13.35 -18.91 14.96
CA GLU A 161 -11.98 -19.37 14.72
C GLU A 161 -11.97 -20.70 13.98
N MET A 162 -12.70 -21.67 14.51
CA MET A 162 -12.80 -22.99 13.89
C MET A 162 -13.39 -22.92 12.48
N ASP A 163 -14.45 -22.14 12.29
CA ASP A 163 -15.07 -21.95 10.97
C ASP A 163 -14.11 -21.29 9.98
N PHE A 164 -13.36 -20.28 10.42
CA PHE A 164 -12.35 -19.60 9.61
C PHE A 164 -11.20 -20.54 9.20
N LEU A 165 -10.66 -21.30 10.16
CA LEU A 165 -9.57 -22.26 9.91
C LEU A 165 -10.02 -23.40 8.99
N ASN A 166 -11.24 -23.90 9.16
CA ASN A 166 -11.84 -24.89 8.27
C ASN A 166 -12.04 -24.31 6.85
N ALA A 167 -12.54 -23.08 6.73
CA ALA A 167 -12.69 -22.41 5.44
C ALA A 167 -11.35 -22.17 4.73
N MET A 168 -10.26 -22.00 5.50
CA MET A 168 -8.88 -21.89 5.02
C MET A 168 -8.21 -23.24 4.76
N GLU A 169 -8.86 -24.37 5.11
CA GLU A 169 -8.26 -25.71 5.10
C GLU A 169 -6.91 -25.76 5.84
N TRP A 170 -6.78 -24.99 6.93
CA TRP A 170 -5.55 -24.86 7.72
C TRP A 170 -4.31 -24.38 6.92
N SER A 171 -4.52 -23.76 5.76
CA SER A 171 -3.47 -23.28 4.87
C SER A 171 -3.00 -21.86 5.26
N LEU A 172 -2.40 -21.76 6.44
CA LEU A 172 -1.94 -20.49 7.02
C LEU A 172 -0.54 -20.08 6.57
N PHE A 173 0.33 -21.06 6.23
CA PHE A 173 1.69 -20.77 5.82
C PHE A 173 1.75 -19.72 4.71
N THR A 174 2.55 -18.70 4.91
CA THR A 174 2.66 -17.56 4.00
C THR A 174 4.11 -17.34 3.63
N GLU A 175 4.38 -17.35 2.33
CA GLU A 175 5.73 -17.09 1.84
C GLU A 175 6.05 -15.60 2.00
N PRO A 176 7.32 -15.23 2.26
CA PRO A 176 7.71 -13.83 2.36
C PRO A 176 7.34 -13.00 1.12
N GLY A 177 7.35 -13.61 -0.06
CA GLY A 177 6.94 -12.97 -1.32
C GLY A 177 5.50 -12.45 -1.28
N ASP A 178 4.55 -13.27 -0.81
CA ASP A 178 3.14 -12.90 -0.66
C ASP A 178 2.98 -11.67 0.26
N LEU A 179 3.76 -11.63 1.35
CA LEU A 179 3.76 -10.51 2.30
C LEU A 179 4.23 -9.21 1.65
N PHE A 180 5.32 -9.25 0.87
CA PHE A 180 5.82 -8.06 0.18
C PHE A 180 4.91 -7.60 -0.95
N ASP A 181 4.24 -8.53 -1.63
CA ASP A 181 3.25 -8.18 -2.65
C ASP A 181 2.05 -7.45 -2.02
N ILE A 182 1.54 -7.93 -0.88
CA ILE A 182 0.50 -7.23 -0.12
C ILE A 182 1.00 -5.90 0.44
N LEU A 183 2.24 -5.84 0.97
CA LEU A 183 2.82 -4.57 1.40
C LEU A 183 2.87 -3.56 0.25
N SER A 184 3.31 -3.98 -0.94
CA SER A 184 3.38 -3.10 -2.12
C SER A 184 1.99 -2.59 -2.54
N GLN A 185 0.97 -3.45 -2.49
CA GLN A 185 -0.41 -3.06 -2.77
C GLN A 185 -0.96 -2.09 -1.72
N LEU A 186 -0.69 -2.35 -0.44
CA LEU A 186 -1.09 -1.51 0.68
C LEU A 186 -0.42 -0.13 0.61
N GLU A 187 0.90 -0.08 0.43
CA GLU A 187 1.67 1.17 0.25
C GLU A 187 1.12 1.99 -0.92
N THR A 188 0.86 1.34 -2.06
CA THR A 188 0.32 2.01 -3.27
C THR A 188 -1.06 2.59 -3.01
N SER A 189 -1.96 1.81 -2.39
CA SER A 189 -3.33 2.24 -2.10
C SER A 189 -3.35 3.41 -1.12
N ILE A 190 -2.49 3.38 -0.09
CA ILE A 190 -2.34 4.48 0.87
C ILE A 190 -1.80 5.72 0.16
N ALA A 191 -0.72 5.60 -0.63
CA ALA A 191 -0.12 6.73 -1.33
C ALA A 191 -1.12 7.41 -2.27
N GLU A 192 -1.91 6.62 -3.01
CA GLU A 192 -2.97 7.11 -3.88
C GLU A 192 -4.08 7.82 -3.09
N GLN A 193 -4.67 7.16 -2.09
CA GLN A 193 -5.78 7.73 -1.33
C GLN A 193 -5.38 8.98 -0.55
N GLN A 194 -4.22 8.96 0.10
CA GLN A 194 -3.74 10.12 0.86
C GLN A 194 -3.38 11.27 -0.08
N GLY A 195 -2.73 11.00 -1.20
CA GLY A 195 -2.41 12.02 -2.21
C GLY A 195 -3.66 12.66 -2.80
N MET A 196 -4.63 11.85 -3.22
CA MET A 196 -5.91 12.33 -3.76
C MET A 196 -6.72 13.12 -2.72
N ARG A 197 -6.80 12.64 -1.48
CA ARG A 197 -7.56 13.30 -0.41
C ARG A 197 -6.99 14.67 -0.04
N ARG A 198 -5.66 14.80 -0.04
CA ARG A 198 -4.98 16.08 0.25
C ARG A 198 -4.91 17.02 -0.97
N GLY A 199 -5.01 16.47 -2.17
CA GLY A 199 -4.84 17.19 -3.44
C GLY A 199 -3.38 17.35 -3.89
N TRP A 200 -2.42 16.75 -3.17
CA TRP A 200 -1.00 16.73 -3.52
C TRP A 200 -0.32 15.48 -2.94
N PHE A 201 0.76 15.05 -3.58
CA PHE A 201 1.52 13.85 -3.20
C PHE A 201 2.84 14.24 -2.52
N THR A 202 3.17 13.57 -1.41
CA THR A 202 4.48 13.74 -0.76
C THR A 202 5.59 13.06 -1.57
N TYR A 203 6.86 13.36 -1.24
CA TYR A 203 7.99 12.66 -1.85
C TYR A 203 7.90 11.14 -1.66
N THR A 204 7.51 10.68 -0.47
CA THR A 204 7.33 9.26 -0.17
C THR A 204 6.22 8.64 -1.02
N ASP A 205 5.08 9.33 -1.15
CA ASP A 205 3.97 8.83 -1.99
C ASP A 205 4.42 8.70 -3.45
N LEU A 206 5.10 9.71 -3.99
CA LEU A 206 5.60 9.67 -5.37
C LEU A 206 6.62 8.54 -5.57
N CYS A 207 7.50 8.28 -4.60
CA CYS A 207 8.44 7.16 -4.66
C CYS A 207 7.70 5.82 -4.77
N VAL A 208 6.69 5.61 -3.91
CA VAL A 208 5.86 4.39 -3.93
C VAL A 208 5.13 4.25 -5.27
N LEU A 209 4.47 5.31 -5.74
CA LEU A 209 3.74 5.26 -7.01
C LEU A 209 4.69 5.02 -8.19
N LEU A 210 5.88 5.61 -8.20
CA LEU A 210 6.89 5.38 -9.24
C LEU A 210 7.50 3.97 -9.22
N GLU A 211 7.35 3.19 -8.15
CA GLU A 211 7.71 1.77 -8.18
C GLU A 211 6.71 0.98 -9.06
N GLN A 212 5.46 1.44 -9.16
CA GLN A 212 4.40 0.80 -9.93
C GLN A 212 4.51 1.12 -11.42
N ALA A 213 4.41 0.08 -12.27
CA ALA A 213 4.55 0.24 -13.73
C ALA A 213 3.43 1.12 -14.33
N ALA A 214 2.19 0.95 -13.85
CA ALA A 214 1.04 1.72 -14.32
C ALA A 214 1.23 3.22 -14.07
N TRP A 215 1.65 3.59 -12.86
CA TRP A 215 1.92 4.98 -12.47
C TRP A 215 3.11 5.59 -13.19
N ARG A 216 4.20 4.83 -13.37
CA ARG A 216 5.33 5.25 -14.22
C ARG A 216 4.87 5.59 -15.64
N HIS A 217 4.03 4.75 -16.23
CA HIS A 217 3.51 4.98 -17.58
C HIS A 217 2.59 6.20 -17.63
N ALA A 218 1.69 6.35 -16.65
CA ALA A 218 0.78 7.49 -16.55
C ALA A 218 1.56 8.82 -16.42
N LEU A 219 2.52 8.89 -15.49
CA LEU A 219 3.34 10.10 -15.29
C LEU A 219 4.22 10.41 -16.50
N THR A 220 4.78 9.40 -17.16
CA THR A 220 5.54 9.60 -18.40
C THR A 220 4.66 10.17 -19.50
N THR A 221 3.43 9.67 -19.63
CA THR A 221 2.46 10.17 -20.61
C THR A 221 2.09 11.62 -20.34
N VAL A 222 1.81 11.96 -19.07
CA VAL A 222 1.54 13.33 -18.63
C VAL A 222 2.72 14.25 -18.95
N TYR A 223 3.95 13.85 -18.61
CA TYR A 223 5.16 14.59 -18.93
C TYR A 223 5.30 14.83 -20.44
N GLN A 224 5.08 13.80 -21.26
CA GLN A 224 5.13 13.93 -22.72
C GLN A 224 4.07 14.89 -23.25
N HIS A 225 2.86 14.91 -22.69
CA HIS A 225 1.84 15.88 -23.06
C HIS A 225 2.26 17.31 -22.73
N PHE A 226 2.80 17.55 -21.52
CA PHE A 226 3.31 18.86 -21.14
C PHE A 226 4.48 19.31 -22.00
N ALA A 227 5.42 18.41 -22.30
CA ALA A 227 6.53 18.69 -23.20
C ALA A 227 6.04 19.07 -24.60
N LYS A 228 5.06 18.35 -25.17
CA LYS A 228 4.47 18.66 -26.49
C LYS A 228 3.77 20.02 -26.53
N VAL A 229 3.07 20.41 -25.46
CA VAL A 229 2.38 21.70 -25.37
C VAL A 229 3.37 22.84 -25.16
N GLY A 230 4.38 22.64 -24.29
CA GLY A 230 5.39 23.65 -23.97
C GLY A 230 6.44 23.87 -25.06
N LEU A 231 6.73 22.84 -25.88
CA LEU A 231 7.68 22.92 -27.00
C LEU A 231 7.00 23.24 -28.33
N ARG A 232 5.70 23.58 -28.34
CA ARG A 232 5.04 24.02 -29.58
C ARG A 232 5.64 25.38 -29.98
N PRO A 233 6.36 25.48 -31.11
CA PRO A 233 6.90 26.76 -31.54
C PRO A 233 5.74 27.74 -31.78
N PRO A 234 5.90 29.04 -31.47
CA PRO A 234 4.89 30.03 -31.82
C PRO A 234 4.61 29.91 -33.32
N THR A 235 3.34 29.78 -33.68
CA THR A 235 2.91 29.86 -35.08
C THR A 235 3.49 31.16 -35.66
N PRO A 236 4.25 31.13 -36.76
CA PRO A 236 4.68 32.36 -37.39
C PRO A 236 3.40 33.11 -37.80
N ASP A 237 3.21 34.30 -37.23
CA ASP A 237 2.15 35.22 -37.64
C ASP A 237 2.34 35.50 -39.14
N LEU A 238 1.54 34.84 -39.97
CA LEU A 238 1.45 35.10 -41.40
C LEU A 238 0.60 36.37 -41.61
N SER A 239 0.99 37.47 -40.98
CA SER A 239 0.33 38.77 -41.07
C SER A 239 1.33 39.90 -40.83
N LEU A 240 2.46 39.86 -41.53
CA LEU A 240 3.26 41.06 -41.80
C LEU A 240 2.96 41.51 -43.24
N PRO A 241 2.35 42.69 -43.45
CA PRO A 241 2.13 43.20 -44.79
C PRO A 241 3.49 43.52 -45.43
N LEU A 242 3.69 43.01 -46.65
CA LEU A 242 4.82 43.38 -47.50
C LEU A 242 4.86 44.92 -47.65
N PRO A 243 6.03 45.57 -47.55
CA PRO A 243 6.12 47.00 -47.72
C PRO A 243 5.70 47.38 -49.15
N PRO A 244 4.91 48.44 -49.34
CA PRO A 244 4.47 48.85 -50.67
C PRO A 244 5.66 49.30 -51.51
N GLY A 245 5.78 48.73 -52.69
CA GLY A 245 6.72 49.19 -53.70
C GLY A 245 6.45 50.64 -54.09
N GLY A 246 7.49 51.47 -54.09
CA GLY A 246 7.38 52.87 -54.50
C GLY A 246 8.64 53.66 -54.21
N GLY A 247 9.63 53.58 -55.09
CA GLY A 247 10.88 54.35 -54.96
C GLY A 247 11.67 54.35 -56.27
N MET A 248 11.22 55.21 -57.17
CA MET A 248 11.77 55.50 -58.50
C MET A 248 13.29 55.80 -58.44
N GLY A 249 14.11 54.92 -59.02
CA GLY A 249 15.55 55.12 -59.24
C GLY A 249 15.86 55.13 -60.74
N PRO A 250 16.80 55.95 -61.23
CA PRO A 250 16.86 56.39 -62.63
C PRO A 250 17.29 55.28 -63.59
N ARG A 251 16.69 55.29 -64.79
CA ARG A 251 17.05 54.43 -65.93
C ARG A 251 18.54 54.60 -66.29
N PRO A 252 19.31 53.52 -66.52
CA PRO A 252 20.60 53.63 -67.16
C PRO A 252 20.43 53.98 -68.66
N PRO A 253 21.38 54.70 -69.26
CA PRO A 253 21.27 55.14 -70.65
C PRO A 253 21.40 53.95 -71.61
N GLN A 254 20.56 53.97 -72.64
CA GLN A 254 20.72 53.11 -73.82
C GLN A 254 22.08 53.40 -74.46
N ARG A 255 22.94 52.38 -74.57
CA ARG A 255 23.96 52.33 -75.61
C ARG A 255 23.49 51.38 -76.69
N GLY A 256 23.15 51.97 -77.82
CA GLY A 256 22.89 51.25 -79.06
C GLY A 256 24.18 50.83 -79.76
N VAL A 257 24.06 49.71 -80.47
CA VAL A 257 24.60 49.37 -81.80
C VAL A 257 26.12 49.47 -82.00
N MET A 258 26.81 48.32 -82.06
CA MET A 258 27.17 47.60 -83.30
C MET A 258 27.91 46.31 -82.93
#